data_AF-A0A1Q5PP20-F1
#
_entry.id   AF-A0A1Q5PP20-F1
#
_cell.length_a   1.000
_cell.length_b   1.000
_cell.length_c   1.000
_cell.angle_alpha   90.00
_cell.angle_beta   90.00
_cell.angle_gamma   90.00
#
_symmetry.space_group_name_H-M   'P 1'
#
loop_
_entity.id
_entity.type
_entity.pdbx_description
1 polymer ?
#
loop_
_entity_poly.entity_id
_entity_poly.type
_entity_poly.pdbx_seq_one_letter_code
_entity_poly.pdbx_strand_id
1 'polypeptide(L)'
;MLFNLFKRRPQGPDFSDIKSLEDARTAAKSGRLRAIFIVPQLLGGVENPANVLYVPDSVAGLKDRADDAVFAAAQAGKVARYECTPQYEGDSFVPVALQIEALDSAGNAVVSHRIGIWGTGREE
;
A
#
# COMPACT_ATOMS: atom_id res chain seq x y z
N MET A 1 1.66 -17.44 -36.07
CA MET A 1 2.72 -16.46 -35.75
C MET A 1 2.12 -15.51 -34.74
N LEU A 2 2.23 -15.75 -33.42
CA LEU A 2 3.39 -15.59 -32.54
C LEU A 2 3.90 -14.12 -32.46
N PHE A 3 3.86 -13.61 -31.22
CA PHE A 3 4.43 -12.37 -30.65
C PHE A 3 3.70 -11.04 -30.83
N ASN A 4 3.00 -10.65 -29.76
CA ASN A 4 3.14 -9.32 -29.18
C ASN A 4 3.38 -9.50 -27.67
N LEU A 5 4.62 -9.90 -27.32
CA LEU A 5 5.04 -10.20 -25.94
C LEU A 5 6.10 -9.20 -25.47
N PHE A 6 5.83 -7.90 -25.58
CA PHE A 6 6.63 -6.89 -24.89
C PHE A 6 5.72 -5.74 -24.44
N LYS A 7 4.85 -6.01 -23.46
CA LYS A 7 4.46 -4.94 -22.53
C LYS A 7 5.76 -4.48 -21.88
N ARG A 8 6.15 -3.21 -22.10
CA ARG A 8 7.29 -2.59 -21.39
C ARG A 8 7.00 -2.75 -19.91
N ARG A 9 7.84 -3.50 -19.17
CA ARG A 9 7.72 -3.53 -17.72
C ARG A 9 7.89 -2.08 -17.22
N PRO A 10 6.95 -1.56 -16.42
CA PRO A 10 7.08 -0.21 -15.89
C PRO A 10 8.42 -0.07 -15.16
N GLN A 11 9.17 0.97 -15.50
CA GLN A 11 10.49 1.22 -14.92
C GLN A 11 10.32 1.54 -13.43
N GLY A 12 10.99 0.77 -12.58
CA GLY A 12 10.89 0.84 -11.13
C GLY A 12 11.48 -0.39 -10.46
N PRO A 13 11.54 -0.42 -9.12
CA PRO A 13 11.93 -1.63 -8.40
C PRO A 13 10.97 -2.78 -8.74
N ASP A 14 11.47 -4.01 -8.76
CA ASP A 14 10.70 -5.25 -8.97
C ASP A 14 10.70 -6.05 -7.66
N PHE A 15 9.53 -6.55 -7.26
CA PHE A 15 9.36 -7.35 -6.04
C PHE A 15 8.62 -8.66 -6.31
N SER A 16 8.50 -9.07 -7.58
CA SER A 16 7.90 -10.35 -7.97
C SER A 16 8.65 -11.57 -7.43
N ASP A 17 9.87 -11.40 -6.94
CA ASP A 17 10.67 -12.42 -6.27
C ASP A 17 10.23 -12.69 -4.82
N ILE A 18 9.50 -11.77 -4.19
CA ILE A 18 9.10 -11.86 -2.78
C ILE A 18 7.71 -12.49 -2.72
N LYS A 19 7.64 -13.80 -2.43
CA LYS A 19 6.40 -14.60 -2.57
C LYS A 19 5.80 -15.05 -1.25
N SER A 20 6.56 -14.88 -0.16
CA SER A 20 6.16 -15.33 1.16
C SER A 20 6.44 -14.28 2.23
N LEU A 21 5.82 -14.48 3.39
CA LEU A 21 6.11 -13.70 4.59
C LEU A 21 7.59 -13.82 5.01
N GLU A 22 8.22 -14.99 4.81
CA GLU A 22 9.63 -15.20 5.15
C GLU A 22 10.56 -14.41 4.22
N ASP A 23 10.25 -14.37 2.92
CA ASP A 23 10.98 -13.53 1.95
C ASP A 23 10.85 -12.06 2.33
N ALA A 24 9.63 -11.61 2.65
CA ALA A 24 9.35 -10.23 3.01
C ALA A 24 10.06 -9.81 4.31
N ARG A 25 10.09 -10.68 5.32
CA ARG A 25 10.86 -10.46 6.56
C ARG A 25 12.36 -10.42 6.30
N THR A 26 12.88 -11.27 5.41
CA THR A 26 14.30 -11.28 5.04
C THR A 26 14.67 -9.98 4.31
N ALA A 27 13.84 -9.56 3.37
CA ALA A 27 13.99 -8.27 2.68
C ALA A 27 13.84 -7.07 3.62
N ALA A 28 13.03 -7.18 4.68
CA ALA A 28 12.93 -6.15 5.69
C ALA A 28 14.18 -6.04 6.55
N LYS A 29 14.76 -7.19 6.96
CA LYS A 29 16.03 -7.23 7.71
C LYS A 29 17.20 -6.64 6.92
N SER A 30 17.19 -6.73 5.60
CA SER A 30 18.20 -6.13 4.73
C SER A 30 17.93 -4.67 4.34
N GLY A 31 16.82 -4.09 4.82
CA GLY A 31 16.42 -2.70 4.52
C GLY A 31 15.79 -2.49 3.14
N ARG A 32 15.55 -3.56 2.37
CA ARG A 32 14.87 -3.50 1.06
C ARG A 32 13.36 -3.25 1.22
N LEU A 33 12.77 -3.70 2.33
CA LEU A 33 11.38 -3.45 2.70
C LEU A 33 11.29 -2.91 4.15
N ARG A 34 10.13 -2.37 4.49
CA ARG A 34 9.73 -1.97 5.83
C ARG A 34 8.34 -2.54 6.11
N ALA A 35 8.14 -3.02 7.33
CA ALA A 35 6.81 -3.37 7.83
C ALA A 35 6.04 -2.08 8.20
N ILE A 36 4.83 -1.92 7.65
CA ILE A 36 3.93 -0.81 7.94
C ILE A 36 2.56 -1.34 8.36
N PHE A 37 1.76 -0.51 9.03
CA PHE A 37 0.38 -0.86 9.36
C PHE A 37 -0.59 -0.51 8.22
N ILE A 38 -1.58 -1.38 7.96
CA ILE A 38 -2.67 -1.08 7.02
C ILE A 38 -3.50 0.08 7.60
N VAL A 39 -4.01 -0.13 8.81
CA VAL A 39 -4.68 0.87 9.64
C VAL A 39 -3.68 1.35 10.70
N PRO A 40 -3.32 2.65 10.73
CA PRO A 40 -2.41 3.18 11.75
C PRO A 40 -3.09 3.20 13.13
N GLN A 41 -2.29 3.14 14.20
CA GLN A 41 -2.80 3.12 15.58
C GLN A 41 -3.62 4.38 15.92
N LEU A 42 -3.23 5.54 15.37
CA LEU A 42 -3.96 6.81 15.53
C LEU A 42 -5.38 6.77 14.93
N LEU A 43 -5.66 5.83 14.02
CA LEU A 43 -6.98 5.57 13.44
C LEU A 43 -7.63 4.30 14.01
N GLY A 44 -7.15 3.80 15.16
CA GLY A 44 -7.70 2.61 15.83
C GLY A 44 -7.15 1.28 15.32
N GLY A 45 -6.08 1.31 14.50
CA GLY A 45 -5.39 0.11 14.07
C GLY A 45 -4.73 -0.63 15.23
N VAL A 46 -4.75 -1.96 15.17
CA VAL A 46 -4.16 -2.85 16.19
C VAL A 46 -2.91 -3.52 15.65
N GLU A 47 -1.91 -3.72 16.51
CA GLU A 47 -0.71 -4.46 16.14
C GLU A 47 -1.01 -5.96 16.10
N ASN A 48 -1.27 -6.47 14.91
CA ASN A 48 -1.41 -7.90 14.67
C ASN A 48 -0.95 -8.26 13.24
N PRO A 49 -0.70 -9.55 12.94
CA PRO A 49 -0.19 -9.97 11.63
C PRO A 49 -1.09 -9.61 10.44
N ALA A 50 -2.40 -9.48 10.65
CA ALA A 50 -3.35 -9.13 9.60
C ALA A 50 -3.37 -7.63 9.27
N ASN A 51 -2.83 -6.78 10.15
CA ASN A 51 -2.74 -5.33 9.96
C ASN A 51 -1.35 -4.89 9.46
N VAL A 52 -0.49 -5.80 8.98
CA VAL A 52 0.88 -5.49 8.56
C VAL A 52 1.08 -5.73 7.07
N LEU A 53 1.70 -4.77 6.38
CA LEU A 53 2.19 -4.89 5.01
C LEU A 53 3.71 -4.71 4.97
N TYR A 54 4.34 -5.29 3.96
CA TYR A 54 5.75 -5.05 3.66
C TYR A 54 5.86 -4.25 2.38
N VAL A 55 6.47 -3.07 2.46
CA VAL A 55 6.59 -2.13 1.34
C VAL A 55 7.99 -1.51 1.29
N PRO A 56 8.43 -0.95 0.16
CA PRO A 56 9.67 -0.17 0.11
C PRO A 56 9.63 1.03 1.05
N ASP A 57 10.79 1.46 1.55
CA ASP A 57 10.91 2.59 2.48
C ASP A 57 10.27 3.89 1.96
N SER A 58 10.43 4.16 0.65
CA SER A 58 9.81 5.30 -0.02
C SER A 58 8.28 5.28 0.04
N VAL A 59 7.66 4.10 0.07
CA VAL A 59 6.22 3.94 0.17
C VAL A 59 5.74 4.16 1.60
N ALA A 60 6.53 3.77 2.61
CA ALA A 60 6.20 4.03 4.00
C ALA A 60 6.05 5.54 4.26
N GLY A 61 6.99 6.35 3.77
CA GLY A 61 6.87 7.81 3.90
C GLY A 61 5.70 8.44 3.12
N LEU A 62 5.28 7.85 2.00
CA LEU A 62 4.08 8.28 1.27
C LEU A 62 2.80 7.89 2.03
N LYS A 63 2.78 6.69 2.62
CA LYS A 63 1.69 6.17 3.44
C LYS A 63 1.50 7.04 4.68
N ASP A 64 2.57 7.39 5.39
CA ASP A 64 2.50 8.25 6.57
C ASP A 64 1.82 9.59 6.27
N ARG A 65 2.16 10.22 5.12
CA ARG A 65 1.52 11.48 4.69
C ARG A 65 0.03 11.32 4.35
N ALA A 66 -0.34 10.20 3.73
CA ALA A 66 -1.73 9.91 3.42
C ALA A 66 -2.53 9.67 4.72
N ASP A 67 -1.96 8.93 5.67
CA ASP A 67 -2.55 8.68 6.98
C ASP A 67 -2.73 9.97 7.77
N ASP A 68 -1.76 10.89 7.74
CA ASP A 68 -1.85 12.21 8.36
C ASP A 68 -3.00 13.04 7.77
N ALA A 69 -3.19 13.00 6.45
CA ALA A 69 -4.30 13.68 5.78
C ALA A 69 -5.66 13.11 6.21
N VAL A 70 -5.76 11.78 6.33
CA VAL A 70 -6.96 11.13 6.88
C VAL A 70 -7.19 11.54 8.34
N PHE A 71 -6.15 11.52 9.16
CA PHE A 71 -6.25 11.87 10.57
C PHE A 71 -6.73 13.31 10.76
N ALA A 72 -6.24 14.26 9.95
CA ALA A 72 -6.73 15.63 9.94
C ALA A 72 -8.22 15.72 9.56
N ALA A 73 -8.66 14.96 8.54
CA ALA A 73 -10.07 14.90 8.15
C ALA A 73 -10.96 14.26 9.24
N ALA A 74 -10.45 13.25 9.94
CA ALA A 74 -11.13 12.61 11.06
C ALA A 74 -11.30 13.57 12.25
N GLN A 75 -10.25 14.33 12.60
CA GLN A 75 -10.34 15.36 13.65
C GLN A 75 -11.35 16.46 13.31
N ALA A 76 -11.57 16.75 12.03
CA ALA A 76 -12.58 17.68 11.57
C ALA A 76 -14.02 17.10 11.57
N GLY A 77 -14.21 15.85 12.02
CA GLY A 77 -15.52 15.19 12.07
C GLY A 77 -16.07 14.79 10.70
N LYS A 78 -15.23 14.70 9.66
CA LYS A 78 -15.66 14.43 8.27
C LYS A 78 -15.53 12.96 7.86
N VAL A 79 -14.87 12.15 8.68
CA VAL A 79 -14.53 10.76 8.37
C VAL A 79 -15.29 9.83 9.31
N ALA A 80 -15.97 8.86 8.72
CA ALA A 80 -16.62 7.76 9.42
C ALA A 80 -15.82 6.46 9.30
N ARG A 81 -15.11 6.25 8.19
CA ARG A 81 -14.34 5.03 7.93
C ARG A 81 -13.01 5.35 7.25
N TYR A 82 -11.96 4.62 7.62
CA TYR A 82 -10.70 4.57 6.91
C TYR A 82 -10.56 3.22 6.20
N GLU A 83 -10.06 3.23 4.96
CA GLU A 83 -9.74 2.03 4.20
C GLU A 83 -8.37 2.15 3.56
N CYS A 84 -7.59 1.07 3.63
CA CYS A 84 -6.37 0.92 2.87
C CYS A 84 -6.42 -0.44 2.17
N THR A 85 -6.64 -0.42 0.86
CA THR A 85 -6.79 -1.61 0.03
C THR A 85 -5.49 -1.86 -0.74
N PRO A 86 -4.69 -2.86 -0.36
CA PRO A 86 -3.53 -3.27 -1.14
C PRO A 86 -3.96 -4.00 -2.43
N GLN A 87 -3.28 -3.71 -3.52
CA GLN A 87 -3.45 -4.36 -4.82
C GLN A 87 -2.22 -5.22 -5.09
N TYR A 88 -2.42 -6.44 -5.59
CA TYR A 88 -1.35 -7.42 -5.84
C TYR A 88 -1.33 -7.86 -7.30
N GLU A 89 -0.14 -8.24 -7.75
CA GLU A 89 0.08 -8.82 -9.08
C GLU A 89 0.79 -10.17 -8.93
N GLY A 90 0.25 -11.20 -9.59
CA GLY A 90 0.77 -12.56 -9.52
C GLY A 90 0.73 -13.14 -8.11
N ASP A 91 1.82 -13.79 -7.71
CA ASP A 91 2.02 -14.40 -6.40
C ASP A 91 2.93 -13.58 -5.48
N SER A 92 3.12 -12.30 -5.79
CA SER A 92 3.92 -11.39 -4.94
C SER A 92 3.26 -11.14 -3.60
N PHE A 93 4.06 -11.19 -2.54
CA PHE A 93 3.71 -10.79 -1.18
C PHE A 93 3.80 -9.27 -0.98
N VAL A 94 4.44 -8.54 -1.89
CA VAL A 94 4.53 -7.07 -1.88
C VAL A 94 3.46 -6.50 -2.80
N PRO A 95 2.57 -5.61 -2.31
CA PRO A 95 1.54 -4.99 -3.14
C PRO A 95 2.15 -4.13 -4.25
N VAL A 96 1.51 -4.13 -5.42
CA VAL A 96 1.87 -3.24 -6.54
C VAL A 96 1.37 -1.82 -6.34
N ALA A 97 0.27 -1.63 -5.61
CA ALA A 97 -0.27 -0.33 -5.24
C ALA A 97 -1.05 -0.39 -3.92
N LEU A 98 -1.21 0.77 -3.27
CA LEU A 98 -2.16 0.98 -2.18
C LEU A 98 -3.22 1.99 -2.60
N GLN A 99 -4.48 1.69 -2.35
CA GLN A 99 -5.58 2.65 -2.40
C GLN A 99 -5.96 3.01 -0.96
N ILE A 100 -5.86 4.28 -0.60
CA ILE A 100 -6.13 4.78 0.75
C ILE A 100 -7.28 5.76 0.67
N GLU A 101 -8.34 5.51 1.44
CA GLU A 101 -9.55 6.32 1.43
C GLU A 101 -10.02 6.63 2.84
N ALA A 102 -10.51 7.85 3.02
CA ALA A 102 -11.34 8.23 4.15
C ALA A 102 -12.74 8.49 3.62
N LEU A 103 -13.72 7.78 4.17
CA LEU A 103 -15.11 7.85 3.74
C LEU A 103 -15.95 8.58 4.78
N ASP A 104 -16.91 9.38 4.31
CA ASP A 104 -17.96 9.94 5.16
C ASP A 104 -19.01 8.87 5.55
N SER A 105 -20.02 9.26 6.35
CA SER A 105 -21.09 8.35 6.77
C SER A 105 -22.00 7.86 5.63
N ALA A 106 -21.99 8.54 4.47
CA ALA A 106 -22.71 8.12 3.27
C ALA A 106 -21.85 7.22 2.36
N GLY A 107 -20.59 7.00 2.71
CA GLY A 107 -19.65 6.18 1.94
C GLY A 107 -18.91 6.93 0.83
N ASN A 108 -18.99 8.26 0.78
CA ASN A 108 -18.24 9.05 -0.21
C ASN A 108 -16.82 9.30 0.28
N ALA A 109 -15.85 9.19 -0.64
CA ALA A 109 -14.47 9.52 -0.33
C ALA A 109 -14.29 11.03 -0.12
N VAL A 110 -13.87 11.40 1.09
CA VAL A 110 -13.45 12.77 1.45
C VAL A 110 -11.93 12.97 1.32
N VAL A 111 -11.19 11.86 1.39
CA VAL A 111 -9.76 11.77 1.04
C VAL A 111 -9.58 10.50 0.20
N SER A 112 -8.84 10.59 -0.89
CA SER A 112 -8.51 9.44 -1.74
C SER A 112 -7.09 9.59 -2.27
N HIS A 113 -6.23 8.60 -1.97
CA HIS A 113 -4.84 8.57 -2.37
C HIS A 113 -4.48 7.20 -2.93
N ARG A 114 -3.91 7.19 -4.13
CA ARG A 114 -3.28 6.00 -4.72
C ARG A 114 -1.77 6.12 -4.63
N ILE A 115 -1.12 5.09 -4.11
CA ILE A 115 0.35 4.98 -4.09
C ILE A 115 0.76 3.82 -4.98
N GLY A 116 1.34 4.13 -6.14
CA GLY A 116 1.96 3.14 -7.02
C GLY A 116 3.33 2.71 -6.49
N ILE A 117 3.53 1.41 -6.31
CA ILE A 117 4.75 0.84 -5.72
C ILE A 117 5.64 0.32 -6.84
N TRP A 118 5.19 -0.72 -7.54
CA TRP A 118 5.94 -1.45 -8.56
C TRP A 118 4.99 -2.12 -9.56
N GLY A 119 5.54 -2.72 -10.63
CA GLY A 119 4.75 -3.46 -11.60
C GLY A 119 3.59 -2.63 -12.16
N THR A 120 2.47 -3.28 -12.42
CA THR A 120 1.23 -2.64 -12.91
C THR A 120 0.70 -1.50 -12.04
N GLY A 121 1.09 -1.42 -10.76
CA GLY A 121 0.70 -0.31 -9.89
C GLY A 121 1.32 1.04 -10.24
N ARG A 122 2.32 1.06 -11.13
CA ARG A 122 2.93 2.28 -11.68
C ARG A 122 2.30 2.72 -13.02
N GLU A 123 1.34 1.98 -13.54
CA GLU A 123 0.55 2.38 -14.70
C GLU A 123 -0.54 3.34 -14.20
N GLU A 124 -0.54 4.59 -14.70
CA GLU A 124 -1.53 5.62 -14.41
C GLU A 124 -2.81 5.41 -15.23
#